data_AF-A0A7V9B5U5-F1
#
_entry.id   AF-A0A7V9B5U5-F1
#
_cell.length_a   1.000
_cell.length_b   1.000
_cell.length_c   1.000
_cell.angle_alpha   90.00
_cell.angle_beta   90.00
_cell.angle_gamma   90.00
#
_symmetry.space_group_name_H-M   'P 1'
#
loop_
_entity.id
_entity.type
_entity.pdbx_description
1 polymer ?
#
loop_
_entity_poly.entity_id
_entity_poly.type
_entity_poly.pdbx_seq_one_letter_code
_entity_poly.pdbx_strand_id
1 'polypeptide(L)' 'MRTTVEFDEDTARAVDQLRRESGMGVSDAVNELIRRGLLPRQRSDRFTQRTHPVGIKIDVSNVAEVLEVLEGVDRR' A
#
# COMPACT_ATOMS: atom_id res chain seq x y z
N MET A 1 -24.02 -19.80 -15.22
CA MET A 1 -24.56 -20.87 -14.35
C MET A 1 -25.35 -20.21 -13.23
N ARG A 2 -26.48 -20.78 -12.78
CA ARG A 2 -27.25 -20.25 -11.64
C ARG A 2 -27.03 -21.15 -10.43
N THR A 3 -26.54 -20.56 -9.34
CA THR A 3 -26.24 -21.27 -8.10
C THR A 3 -26.75 -20.41 -6.95
N THR A 4 -27.41 -21.04 -5.98
CA THR A 4 -27.77 -20.39 -4.72
C THR A 4 -26.62 -20.59 -3.75
N VAL A 5 -26.17 -19.52 -3.12
CA VAL A 5 -25.10 -19.51 -2.13
C VAL A 5 -25.56 -18.70 -0.92
N GLU A 6 -25.16 -19.11 0.28
CA GLU A 6 -25.38 -18.35 1.50
C GLU A 6 -24.15 -17.48 1.78
N PHE A 7 -24.37 -16.30 2.36
CA PHE A 7 -23.31 -15.36 2.71
C PHE A 7 -23.38 -15.02 4.18
N ASP A 8 -22.22 -15.02 4.82
CA ASP A 8 -22.04 -14.42 6.14
C ASP A 8 -22.22 -12.89 6.07
N GLU A 9 -22.43 -12.27 7.23
CA GLU A 9 -22.74 -10.84 7.31
C GLU A 9 -21.64 -9.95 6.72
N ASP A 10 -20.37 -10.32 6.90
CA ASP A 10 -19.22 -9.61 6.35
C ASP A 10 -19.18 -9.66 4.81
N THR A 11 -19.52 -10.82 4.25
CA THR A 11 -19.57 -11.05 2.81
C THR A 11 -20.72 -10.29 2.17
N ALA A 12 -21.90 -10.28 2.82
CA ALA A 12 -23.04 -9.48 2.39
C ALA A 12 -22.71 -7.98 2.39
N ARG A 13 -22.01 -7.48 3.41
CA ARG A 13 -21.53 -6.08 3.47
C ARG A 13 -20.55 -5.76 2.34
N ALA A 14 -19.61 -6.66 2.02
CA ALA A 14 -18.67 -6.47 0.93
C ALA A 14 -19.37 -6.38 -0.44
N VAL A 15 -20.40 -7.21 -0.67
CA VAL A 15 -21.25 -7.13 -1.87
C VAL A 15 -21.94 -5.78 -1.95
N ASP A 16 -22.60 -5.34 -0.88
CA ASP A 16 -23.31 -4.06 -0.86
C ASP A 16 -22.39 -2.86 -1.04
N GLN A 17 -21.18 -2.89 -0.45
CA GLN A 17 -20.18 -1.86 -0.66
C GLN A 17 -19.81 -1.73 -2.14
N LEU A 18 -19.46 -2.85 -2.80
CA LEU A 18 -19.08 -2.83 -4.21
C LEU A 18 -20.23 -2.36 -5.11
N ARG A 19 -21.48 -2.72 -4.77
CA ARG A 19 -22.67 -2.22 -5.47
C ARG A 19 -22.81 -0.70 -5.36
N ARG A 20 -22.59 -0.13 -4.17
CA ARG A 20 -22.68 1.32 -3.95
C ARG A 20 -21.58 2.09 -4.67
N GLU A 21 -20.36 1.59 -4.63
CA GLU A 21 -19.19 2.26 -5.21
C GLU A 21 -19.17 2.21 -6.74
N SER A 22 -19.62 1.10 -7.32
CA SER A 22 -19.50 0.84 -8.77
C SER A 22 -20.83 0.80 -9.52
N GLY A 23 -21.97 0.99 -8.84
CA GLY A 23 -23.31 0.95 -9.44
C GLY A 23 -23.71 -0.43 -9.99
N MET A 24 -23.04 -1.50 -9.56
CA MET A 24 -23.23 -2.85 -10.10
C MET A 24 -24.50 -3.54 -9.58
N GLY A 25 -25.04 -4.47 -10.38
CA GLY A 25 -26.06 -5.41 -9.92
C GLY A 25 -25.49 -6.43 -8.92
N VAL A 26 -26.35 -7.08 -8.13
CA VAL A 26 -25.94 -8.06 -7.11
C VAL A 26 -25.14 -9.21 -7.72
N SER A 27 -25.61 -9.79 -8.83
CA SER A 27 -24.93 -10.92 -9.48
C SER A 27 -23.55 -10.51 -10.02
N ASP A 28 -23.44 -9.30 -10.59
CA ASP A 28 -22.17 -8.80 -11.11
C ASP A 28 -21.17 -8.54 -9.97
N ALA A 29 -21.64 -7.93 -8.88
CA ALA A 29 -20.81 -7.68 -7.69
C ALA A 29 -20.29 -8.97 -7.06
N VAL A 30 -21.14 -10.00 -6.92
CA VAL A 30 -20.74 -11.31 -6.40
C VAL A 30 -19.70 -11.96 -7.30
N ASN A 31 -19.95 -12.03 -8.61
CA ASN A 31 -18.99 -12.62 -9.55
C ASN A 31 -17.66 -11.86 -9.58
N GLU A 32 -17.70 -10.54 -9.43
CA GLU A 32 -16.51 -9.71 -9.37
C GLU A 32 -15.67 -9.97 -8.12
N LEU A 33 -16.30 -10.05 -6.95
CA LEU A 33 -15.61 -10.42 -5.70
C LEU A 33 -14.99 -11.82 -5.79
N ILE A 34 -15.71 -12.79 -6.38
CA ILE A 34 -15.17 -14.13 -6.63
C ILE A 34 -13.93 -14.05 -7.53
N ARG A 35 -14.00 -13.34 -8.66
CA ARG A 35 -12.85 -13.17 -9.56
C ARG A 35 -11.64 -12.55 -8.86
N ARG A 36 -11.84 -11.52 -8.04
CA ARG A 36 -10.77 -10.90 -7.23
C ARG A 36 -10.16 -11.89 -6.24
N GLY A 37 -10.97 -12.78 -5.66
CA GLY A 37 -10.51 -13.84 -4.76
C GLY A 37 -9.77 -14.99 -5.45
N LEU A 38 -10.06 -15.24 -6.73
CA LEU A 38 -9.38 -16.27 -7.54
C LEU A 38 -7.99 -15.83 -8.02
N LEU A 39 -7.73 -14.52 -8.08
CA LEU A 39 -6.41 -14.03 -8.46
C LEU A 39 -5.38 -14.42 -7.38
N PRO A 40 -4.22 -14.98 -7.78
CA PRO A 40 -3.14 -15.23 -6.85
C PRO A 40 -2.79 -13.92 -6.17
N ARG A 41 -2.94 -13.88 -4.84
CA ARG A 41 -2.56 -12.71 -4.07
C ARG A 41 -1.06 -12.50 -4.28
N GLN A 42 -0.71 -11.44 -4.99
CA GLN A 42 0.69 -11.06 -5.18
C GLN A 42 1.24 -10.87 -3.77
N ARG A 43 2.18 -11.73 -3.37
CA ARG A 43 2.89 -11.53 -2.11
C ARG A 43 3.59 -10.20 -2.28
N SER A 44 3.22 -9.21 -1.47
CA SER A 44 3.99 -7.98 -1.43
C SER A 44 5.37 -8.36 -0.93
N ASP A 45 6.38 -8.21 -1.77
CA ASP A 45 7.76 -8.38 -1.32
C ASP A 45 8.00 -7.48 -0.12
N ARG A 46 8.66 -8.00 0.91
CA ARG A 46 9.00 -7.21 2.08
C ARG A 46 9.81 -6.00 1.62
N PHE A 47 9.39 -4.80 2.01
CA PHE A 47 10.16 -3.60 1.71
C PHE A 47 11.59 -3.79 2.20
N THR A 48 12.54 -3.62 1.28
CA THR A 48 13.97 -3.66 1.56
C THR A 48 14.54 -2.31 1.15
N GLN A 49 14.99 -1.53 2.14
CA GLN A 49 15.60 -0.24 1.89
C GLN A 49 16.85 -0.42 1.02
N ARG A 50 16.87 0.22 -0.14
CA ARG A 50 18.06 0.27 -1.01
C ARG A 50 18.90 1.46 -0.58
N THR A 51 20.11 1.20 -0.12
CA THR A 51 21.09 2.24 0.19
C THR A 51 22.08 2.36 -0.96
N HIS A 52 22.51 3.58 -1.24
CA HIS A 52 23.52 3.88 -2.25
C HIS A 52 24.60 4.75 -1.61
N PRO A 53 25.89 4.54 -1.97
CA PRO A 53 26.95 5.43 -1.53
C PRO A 53 26.76 6.80 -2.17
N VAL A 54 26.55 7.81 -1.33
CA VAL A 54 26.32 9.21 -1.75
C VAL A 54 27.57 10.09 -1.61
N GLY A 55 28.74 9.50 -1.34
CA GLY A 55 30.02 10.23 -1.30
C GLY A 55 30.13 11.22 -0.14
N ILE A 56 29.36 11.01 0.93
CA ILE A 56 29.35 11.85 2.12
C ILE A 56 30.74 11.85 2.78
N LYS A 57 31.26 13.05 3.06
CA LYS A 57 32.59 13.28 3.68
C LYS A 57 32.52 13.66 5.17
N ILE A 58 31.33 13.97 5.67
CA ILE A 58 31.04 14.36 7.06
C ILE A 58 29.87 13.52 7.55
N ASP A 59 29.88 12.98 8.77
CA ASP A 59 28.76 12.14 9.23
C ASP A 59 27.46 12.97 9.26
N VAL A 60 26.43 12.54 8.52
CA VAL A 60 25.12 13.21 8.43
C VAL A 60 24.02 12.50 9.21
N SER A 61 24.38 11.55 10.07
CA SER A 61 23.43 10.88 10.96
C SER A 61 22.85 11.83 12.01
N ASN A 62 23.60 12.89 12.36
CA ASN A 62 23.19 13.95 13.26
C ASN A 62 23.10 15.29 12.52
N VAL A 63 21.88 15.69 12.15
CA VAL A 63 21.66 16.91 11.35
C VAL A 63 22.11 18.18 12.07
N ALA A 64 21.94 18.27 13.39
CA ALA A 64 22.27 19.49 14.15
C ALA A 64 23.79 19.77 14.15
N GLU A 65 24.59 18.73 14.38
CA GLU A 65 26.06 18.82 14.40
C GLU A 65 26.61 19.16 13.01
N VAL A 66 26.03 18.60 11.95
CA VAL A 66 26.42 18.95 10.58
C VAL A 66 26.15 20.41 10.26
N LEU A 67 25.00 20.94 10.66
CA LEU A 67 24.66 22.34 10.40
C LEU A 67 25.63 23.28 11.12
N GLU A 68 26.02 22.97 12.36
CA GLU A 68 27.04 23.75 13.09
C GLU A 68 28.39 23.74 12.38
N VAL A 69 28.83 22.58 11.87
CA VAL A 69 30.06 22.46 11.07
C VAL A 69 30.00 23.29 9.79
N LEU A 70 28.87 23.27 9.08
CA LEU A 70 28.70 24.02 7.83
C LEU A 70 28.62 25.54 8.08
N GLU A 71 27.94 25.98 9.13
CA GLU A 71 27.83 27.39 9.51
C GLU A 71 29.17 27.97 10.03
N GLY A 72 30.02 27.13 10.61
CA GLY A 72 31.35 27.53 11.10
C GLY A 72 32.38 27.86 10.00
N VAL A 73 32.16 27.44 8.75
CA VAL A 73 33.08 27.67 7.62
C VAL A 73 32.89 29.07 7.00
N ASP A 74 31.71 29.68 7.14
CA ASP A 74 31.36 30.98 6.54
C ASP A 74 31.74 32.21 7.39
N ARG A 75 32.38 32.01 8.56
CA ARG A 75 32.98 33.11 9.34
C ARG A 75 34.51 33.11 9.22
N ARG A 76 35.04 33.53 8.08
CA ARG A 76 36.42 34.06 8.01
C ARG A 76 36.61 35.08 6.91
#